data_AF-A0A822XRL7-F1
#
_entry.id   AF-A0A822XRL7-F1
#
_cell.length_a   1.000
_cell.length_b   1.000
_cell.length_c   1.000
_cell.angle_alpha   90.00
_cell.angle_beta   90.00
_cell.angle_gamma   90.00
#
_symmetry.space_group_name_H-M   'P 1'
#
loop_
_entity.id
_entity.type
_entity.pdbx_description
1 polymer ?
#
loop_
_entity_poly.entity_id
_entity_poly.type
_entity_poly.pdbx_seq_one_letter_code
_entity_poly.pdbx_strand_id
1 'polypeptide(L)'
;MSHTIIKDDEVDIIIAALQSDLTSFMEEWRPVFSRFHLIIVKDPDLKEDLKIPEGFNCDVYTKSDIDRVVGSSSIVDLFSGYSCRYFGYLVSCKKYIVSVDDDCVPAKDEKGLLVDAIAQHISNLRTPATPFFFNTLYDPYCKGANFVRGYPFSLREGVKCVLSCGLWLNLADYDAPTQALKPERRNSRYVDAVLTVPKQALMPLSGTCIVPRAQVGRRRKDEVGNNGGHMVWDVC
;
A
#
# COMPACT_ATOMS: atom_id res chain seq x y z
N MET A 1 22.08 6.80 0.36
CA MET A 1 20.70 7.05 -0.09
C MET A 1 20.66 8.50 -0.58
N SER A 2 20.16 8.76 -1.79
CA SER A 2 19.65 10.11 -2.07
C SER A 2 18.54 10.33 -1.06
N HIS A 3 18.62 11.38 -0.24
CA HIS A 3 17.52 11.71 0.66
C HIS A 3 16.32 12.07 -0.21
N THR A 4 15.44 11.10 -0.44
CA THR A 4 14.17 11.34 -1.10
C THR A 4 13.38 12.22 -0.16
N ILE A 5 13.35 13.52 -0.45
CA ILE A 5 12.49 14.45 0.29
C ILE A 5 11.05 14.07 -0.08
N ILE A 6 10.35 13.55 0.91
CA ILE A 6 8.93 13.21 0.86
C ILE A 6 8.25 14.38 1.54
N LYS A 7 7.34 15.02 0.82
CA LYS A 7 6.48 16.01 1.46
C LYS A 7 5.34 15.26 2.12
N ASP A 8 5.18 15.47 3.41
CA ASP A 8 4.20 14.74 4.20
C ASP A 8 2.75 14.98 3.70
N ASP A 9 2.49 16.15 3.09
CA ASP A 9 1.20 16.49 2.49
C ASP A 9 0.90 15.79 1.15
N GLU A 10 1.84 15.04 0.58
CA GLU A 10 1.65 14.24 -0.65
C GLU A 10 1.19 12.80 -0.39
N VAL A 11 1.09 12.37 0.87
CA VAL A 11 0.84 10.97 1.27
C VAL A 11 -0.41 10.85 2.15
N ASP A 12 -1.28 9.90 1.83
CA ASP A 12 -2.28 9.36 2.77
C ASP A 12 -1.92 7.91 3.11
N ILE A 13 -2.12 7.53 4.37
CA ILE A 13 -2.06 6.13 4.81
C ILE A 13 -3.48 5.65 5.10
N ILE A 14 -3.93 4.61 4.41
CA ILE A 14 -5.22 3.96 4.64
C ILE A 14 -5.01 2.82 5.63
N ILE A 15 -5.84 2.76 6.67
CA ILE A 15 -5.90 1.65 7.62
C ILE A 15 -7.28 1.03 7.53
N ALA A 16 -7.35 -0.25 7.24
CA ALA A 16 -8.58 -1.03 7.39
C ALA A 16 -8.66 -1.50 8.84
N ALA A 17 -9.67 -1.03 9.59
CA ALA A 17 -9.85 -1.40 10.99
C ALA A 17 -10.84 -2.57 11.10
N LEU A 18 -10.30 -3.78 11.18
CA LEU A 18 -10.99 -5.05 11.39
C LEU A 18 -11.11 -5.39 12.88
N GLN A 19 -10.28 -4.79 13.72
CA GLN A 19 -10.36 -4.86 15.17
C GLN A 19 -10.68 -3.50 15.80
N SER A 20 -11.33 -3.52 16.96
CA SER A 20 -11.78 -2.29 17.63
C SER A 20 -10.66 -1.56 18.38
N ASP A 21 -9.69 -2.27 18.96
CA ASP A 21 -8.56 -1.63 19.65
C ASP A 21 -7.35 -1.50 18.73
N LEU A 22 -7.13 -0.29 18.21
CA LEU A 22 -5.99 0.03 17.34
C LEU A 22 -4.78 0.55 18.13
N THR A 23 -4.85 0.60 19.47
CA THR A 23 -3.81 1.23 20.31
C THR A 23 -2.44 0.63 20.07
N SER A 24 -2.28 -0.68 20.24
CA SER A 24 -0.96 -1.32 20.11
C SER A 24 -0.39 -1.16 18.70
N PHE A 25 -1.23 -1.36 17.68
CA PHE A 25 -0.87 -1.22 16.28
C PHE A 25 -0.38 0.20 15.95
N MET A 26 -1.17 1.21 16.27
CA MET A 26 -0.83 2.61 15.95
C MET A 26 0.37 3.11 16.76
N GLU A 27 0.55 2.68 18.01
CA GLU A 27 1.73 3.00 18.80
C GLU A 27 3.00 2.40 18.20
N GLU A 28 2.95 1.15 17.73
CA GLU A 28 4.11 0.51 17.09
C GLU A 28 4.49 1.19 15.78
N TRP A 29 3.50 1.66 15.01
CA TRP A 29 3.69 2.43 13.79
C TRP A 29 3.91 3.93 14.01
N ARG A 30 3.86 4.43 15.27
CA ARG A 30 3.91 5.87 15.59
C ARG A 30 5.07 6.63 14.91
N PRO A 31 6.31 6.09 14.82
CA PRO A 31 7.41 6.77 14.14
C PRO A 31 7.15 7.10 12.66
N VAL A 32 6.25 6.35 12.02
CA VAL A 32 5.84 6.54 10.62
C VAL A 32 4.51 7.29 10.55
N PHE A 33 3.47 6.80 11.25
CA PHE A 33 2.11 7.32 11.14
C PHE A 33 1.95 8.76 11.61
N SER A 34 2.72 9.19 12.62
CA SER A 34 2.65 10.57 13.14
C SER A 34 3.01 11.66 12.11
N ARG A 35 3.69 11.28 11.01
CA ARG A 35 4.10 12.20 9.96
C ARG A 35 3.03 12.45 8.91
N PHE A 36 2.12 11.51 8.70
CA PHE A 36 1.21 11.52 7.55
C PHE A 36 -0.25 11.60 7.99
N HIS A 37 -1.12 11.97 7.06
CA HIS A 37 -2.56 11.90 7.27
C HIS A 37 -3.02 10.44 7.16
N LEU A 38 -3.87 10.01 8.11
CA LEU A 38 -4.41 8.66 8.17
C LEU A 38 -5.89 8.66 7.78
N ILE A 39 -6.27 7.72 6.92
CA ILE A 39 -7.66 7.42 6.59
C ILE A 39 -7.99 6.06 7.20
N ILE A 40 -8.72 6.06 8.32
CA ILE A 40 -9.11 4.84 9.01
C ILE A 40 -10.51 4.47 8.54
N VAL A 41 -10.65 3.33 7.87
CA VAL A 41 -11.96 2.80 7.47
C VAL A 41 -12.35 1.71 8.45
N LYS A 42 -13.37 1.98 9.26
CA LYS A 42 -13.98 0.99 10.15
C LYS A 42 -14.70 -0.05 9.31
N ASP A 43 -14.40 -1.32 9.51
CA ASP A 43 -15.16 -2.41 8.89
C ASP A 43 -16.66 -2.25 9.23
N PRO A 44 -17.55 -2.19 8.22
CA PRO A 44 -19.00 -2.16 8.43
C PRO A 44 -19.56 -3.29 9.29
N ASP A 45 -18.88 -4.43 9.36
CA ASP A 45 -19.28 -5.58 10.18
C ASP A 45 -18.79 -5.49 11.64
N LEU A 46 -17.85 -4.58 11.94
CA LEU A 46 -17.34 -4.34 13.29
C LEU A 46 -18.34 -3.50 14.11
N LYS A 47 -18.88 -4.09 15.17
CA LYS A 47 -19.95 -3.48 15.97
C LYS A 47 -19.39 -2.52 17.01
N GLU A 48 -18.29 -2.88 17.62
CA GLU A 48 -17.61 -2.14 18.67
C GLU A 48 -17.06 -0.81 18.13
N ASP A 49 -17.01 0.21 18.98
CA ASP A 49 -16.39 1.48 18.63
C ASP A 49 -14.86 1.35 18.56
N LEU A 50 -14.26 2.12 17.64
CA LEU A 50 -12.80 2.13 17.51
C LEU A 50 -12.16 2.87 18.67
N LYS A 51 -11.14 2.25 19.25
CA LYS A 51 -10.23 2.86 20.21
C LYS A 51 -8.94 3.23 19.47
N ILE A 52 -8.79 4.53 19.26
CA ILE A 52 -7.67 5.15 18.53
C ILE A 52 -6.84 5.96 19.54
N PRO A 53 -5.52 5.76 19.64
CA PRO A 53 -4.66 6.56 20.50
C PRO A 53 -4.58 8.02 20.03
N GLU A 54 -4.30 8.94 20.95
CA GLU A 54 -4.18 10.36 20.64
C GLU A 54 -2.89 10.71 19.86
N GLY A 55 -2.90 11.88 19.24
CA GLY A 55 -1.73 12.47 18.57
C GLY A 55 -1.51 12.05 17.11
N PHE A 56 -2.53 11.46 16.47
CA PHE A 56 -2.53 11.17 15.04
C PHE A 56 -3.46 12.13 14.29
N ASN A 57 -3.05 12.54 13.10
CA ASN A 57 -3.90 13.27 12.17
C ASN A 57 -4.71 12.27 11.35
N CYS A 58 -5.93 11.95 11.79
CA CYS A 58 -6.74 10.91 11.15
C CYS A 58 -8.19 11.31 10.92
N ASP A 59 -8.73 10.90 9.77
CA ASP A 59 -10.16 10.84 9.49
C ASP A 59 -10.64 9.40 9.66
N VAL A 60 -11.77 9.22 10.36
CA VAL A 60 -12.41 7.91 10.56
C VAL A 60 -13.68 7.84 9.72
N TYR A 61 -13.79 6.81 8.89
CA TYR A 61 -14.94 6.54 8.04
C TYR A 61 -15.67 5.30 8.51
N THR A 62 -16.99 5.41 8.61
CA THR A 62 -17.91 4.38 9.08
C THR A 62 -18.81 3.89 7.96
N LYS A 63 -19.61 2.84 8.22
CA LYS A 63 -20.64 2.37 7.29
C LYS A 63 -21.55 3.51 6.79
N SER A 64 -21.97 4.43 7.66
CA SER A 64 -22.81 5.56 7.25
C SER A 64 -22.11 6.52 6.29
N ASP A 65 -20.79 6.68 6.39
CA ASP A 65 -20.03 7.50 5.45
C ASP A 65 -19.90 6.81 4.09
N ILE A 66 -19.70 5.49 4.09
CA ILE A 66 -19.69 4.66 2.88
C ILE A 66 -21.04 4.74 2.18
N ASP A 67 -22.14 4.53 2.92
CA ASP A 67 -23.52 4.63 2.43
C ASP A 67 -23.79 6.01 1.80
N ARG A 68 -23.31 7.08 2.42
CA ARG A 68 -23.49 8.45 1.92
C ARG A 68 -22.75 8.71 0.60
N VAL A 69 -21.56 8.14 0.42
CA VAL A 69 -20.70 8.42 -0.74
C VAL A 69 -21.00 7.49 -1.92
N VAL A 70 -21.21 6.20 -1.66
CA VAL A 70 -21.43 5.16 -2.66
C VAL A 70 -22.92 4.95 -2.96
N GLY A 71 -23.79 5.31 -2.01
CA GLY A 71 -25.23 5.07 -2.08
C GLY A 71 -25.61 3.71 -1.51
N SER A 72 -26.82 3.60 -0.96
CA SER A 72 -27.37 2.38 -0.33
C SER A 72 -27.78 1.33 -1.37
N SER A 73 -26.79 0.71 -2.00
CA SER A 73 -26.93 -0.41 -2.94
C SER A 73 -26.12 -1.62 -2.47
N SER A 74 -26.25 -2.76 -3.15
CA SER A 74 -25.44 -3.96 -2.88
C SER A 74 -23.92 -3.73 -3.07
N ILE A 75 -23.50 -2.56 -3.58
CA ILE A 75 -22.09 -2.16 -3.67
C ILE A 75 -21.51 -1.88 -2.28
N VAL A 76 -22.31 -1.45 -1.31
CA VAL A 76 -21.84 -1.20 0.07
C VAL A 76 -21.31 -2.48 0.71
N ASP A 77 -21.95 -3.61 0.42
CA ASP A 77 -21.54 -4.92 0.91
C ASP A 77 -20.17 -5.37 0.34
N LEU A 78 -19.64 -4.67 -0.68
CA LEU A 78 -18.29 -4.87 -1.21
C LEU A 78 -17.20 -4.14 -0.39
N PHE A 79 -17.57 -3.38 0.64
CA PHE A 79 -16.66 -2.66 1.52
C PHE A 79 -16.63 -3.26 2.93
N SER A 80 -16.68 -4.58 3.08
CA SER A 80 -16.58 -5.28 4.37
C SER A 80 -15.32 -6.14 4.52
N GLY A 81 -14.95 -6.45 5.75
CA GLY A 81 -13.68 -7.12 6.04
C GLY A 81 -12.51 -6.36 5.43
N TYR A 82 -11.50 -7.08 4.91
CA TYR A 82 -10.34 -6.45 4.28
C TYR A 82 -10.70 -5.53 3.10
N SER A 83 -11.84 -5.72 2.45
CA SER A 83 -12.22 -4.89 1.29
C SER A 83 -12.67 -3.47 1.66
N CYS A 84 -12.95 -3.19 2.94
CA CYS A 84 -13.35 -1.85 3.39
C CYS A 84 -12.31 -0.77 3.04
N ARG A 85 -11.02 -1.12 3.01
CA ARG A 85 -9.91 -0.23 2.59
C ARG A 85 -10.11 0.42 1.22
N TYR A 86 -10.85 -0.24 0.33
CA TYR A 86 -11.12 0.28 -1.01
C TYR A 86 -11.86 1.60 -0.97
N PHE A 87 -12.64 1.83 0.09
CA PHE A 87 -13.25 3.12 0.35
C PHE A 87 -12.20 4.21 0.62
N GLY A 88 -11.11 3.88 1.34
CA GLY A 88 -9.99 4.77 1.55
C GLY A 88 -9.34 5.22 0.24
N TYR A 89 -9.14 4.31 -0.71
CA TYR A 89 -8.60 4.66 -2.04
C TYR A 89 -9.56 5.58 -2.82
N LEU A 90 -10.86 5.39 -2.64
CA LEU A 90 -11.89 6.23 -3.27
C LEU A 90 -11.82 7.68 -2.75
N VAL A 91 -11.70 7.87 -1.44
CA VAL A 91 -11.78 9.20 -0.80
C VAL A 91 -10.45 9.95 -0.78
N SER A 92 -9.31 9.24 -0.72
CA SER A 92 -8.00 9.87 -0.75
C SER A 92 -7.78 10.65 -2.04
N CYS A 93 -7.23 11.86 -1.92
CA CYS A 93 -6.87 12.73 -3.05
C CYS A 93 -5.36 12.96 -3.14
N LYS A 94 -4.57 12.20 -2.37
CA LYS A 94 -3.11 12.35 -2.30
C LYS A 94 -2.41 11.66 -3.45
N LYS A 95 -1.18 12.07 -3.69
CA LYS A 95 -0.35 11.60 -4.80
C LYS A 95 0.15 10.18 -4.57
N TYR A 96 0.46 9.86 -3.32
CA TYR A 96 0.82 8.54 -2.85
C TYR A 96 -0.22 8.10 -1.82
N ILE A 97 -0.71 6.88 -1.97
CA ILE A 97 -1.67 6.29 -1.06
C ILE A 97 -1.06 4.98 -0.59
N VAL A 98 -0.89 4.79 0.71
CA VAL A 98 -0.31 3.55 1.27
C VAL A 98 -1.38 2.87 2.10
N SER A 99 -1.78 1.65 1.74
CA SER A 99 -2.69 0.87 2.59
C SER A 99 -1.91 0.03 3.60
N VAL A 100 -2.42 -0.14 4.83
CA VAL A 100 -1.81 -0.98 5.87
C VAL A 100 -2.94 -1.74 6.58
N ASP A 101 -2.70 -3.00 6.95
CA ASP A 101 -3.61 -3.76 7.80
C ASP A 101 -3.36 -3.44 9.27
N ASP A 102 -4.41 -3.48 10.08
CA ASP A 102 -4.35 -3.22 11.52
C ASP A 102 -3.66 -4.34 12.34
N ASP A 103 -3.24 -5.42 11.69
CA ASP A 103 -2.43 -6.50 12.25
C ASP A 103 -1.02 -6.57 11.65
N CYS A 104 -0.61 -5.60 10.82
CA CYS A 104 0.74 -5.51 10.31
C CYS A 104 1.70 -4.85 11.31
N VAL A 105 2.96 -5.28 11.26
CA VAL A 105 4.05 -4.72 12.09
C VAL A 105 5.08 -4.03 11.18
N PRO A 106 5.69 -2.89 11.61
CA PRO A 106 6.74 -2.23 10.82
C PRO A 106 7.91 -3.18 10.55
N ALA A 107 8.40 -3.16 9.31
CA ALA A 107 9.60 -3.93 8.96
C ALA A 107 10.83 -3.44 9.75
N LYS A 108 11.67 -4.41 10.16
CA LYS A 108 12.96 -4.16 10.80
C LYS A 108 14.06 -4.82 9.99
N ASP A 109 15.17 -4.12 9.79
CA ASP A 109 16.33 -4.65 9.08
C ASP A 109 17.05 -5.76 9.86
N GLU A 110 18.12 -6.34 9.29
CA GLU A 110 18.89 -7.40 9.96
C GLU A 110 19.58 -6.94 11.27
N LYS A 111 19.64 -5.63 11.52
CA LYS A 111 20.17 -5.03 12.76
C LYS A 111 19.05 -4.69 13.76
N GLY A 112 17.79 -4.99 13.42
CA GLY A 112 16.62 -4.68 14.23
C GLY A 112 16.17 -3.22 14.15
N LEU A 113 16.73 -2.43 13.23
CA LEU A 113 16.36 -1.03 13.03
C LEU A 113 15.09 -0.93 12.19
N LEU A 114 14.19 -0.02 12.55
CA LEU A 114 12.97 0.23 11.78
C LEU A 114 13.29 0.67 10.35
N VAL A 115 12.62 0.05 9.39
CA VAL A 115 12.64 0.43 7.98
C VAL A 115 11.54 1.48 7.76
N ASP A 116 11.90 2.62 7.18
CA ASP A 116 10.90 3.60 6.73
C ASP A 116 10.21 3.08 5.46
N ALA A 117 9.14 2.30 5.66
CA ALA A 117 8.39 1.66 4.58
C ALA A 117 7.84 2.68 3.57
N ILE A 118 7.36 3.83 4.05
CA ILE A 118 6.81 4.89 3.19
C ILE A 118 7.92 5.45 2.30
N ALA A 119 9.08 5.75 2.88
CA ALA A 119 10.20 6.27 2.10
C ALA A 119 10.71 5.28 1.07
N GLN A 120 10.78 3.99 1.42
CA GLN A 120 11.19 2.95 0.49
C GLN A 120 10.18 2.76 -0.65
N HIS A 121 8.87 2.71 -0.38
CA HIS A 121 7.85 2.65 -1.43
C HIS A 121 7.93 3.85 -2.38
N ILE A 122 8.06 5.07 -1.85
CA ILE A 122 8.17 6.28 -2.68
C ILE A 122 9.46 6.29 -3.48
N SER A 123 10.57 5.79 -2.90
CA SER A 123 11.82 5.60 -3.62
C SER A 123 11.64 4.63 -4.80
N ASN A 124 10.99 3.49 -4.57
CA ASN A 124 10.69 2.51 -5.61
C ASN A 124 9.84 3.14 -6.74
N LEU A 125 8.79 3.89 -6.41
CA LEU A 125 7.94 4.57 -7.41
C LEU A 125 8.61 5.71 -8.17
N ARG A 126 9.70 6.27 -7.63
CA ARG A 126 10.52 7.31 -8.28
C ARG A 126 11.67 6.70 -9.09
N THR A 127 11.98 5.44 -8.85
CA THR A 127 13.07 4.71 -9.51
C THR A 127 12.51 3.90 -10.68
N PRO A 128 13.21 3.79 -11.82
CA PRO A 128 12.76 2.94 -12.91
C PRO A 128 12.76 1.46 -12.49
N ALA A 129 11.91 0.67 -13.14
CA ALA A 129 11.83 -0.77 -13.00
C ALA A 129 12.41 -1.47 -14.25
N THR A 130 12.83 -2.72 -14.12
CA THR A 130 13.44 -3.50 -15.22
C THR A 130 12.65 -4.76 -15.59
N PRO A 131 11.38 -4.68 -16.02
CA PRO A 131 10.51 -5.85 -16.19
C PRO A 131 10.91 -6.72 -17.40
N PHE A 132 11.74 -6.21 -18.30
CA PHE A 132 12.21 -6.93 -19.48
C PHE A 132 13.45 -7.80 -19.22
N PHE A 133 14.06 -7.68 -18.05
CA PHE A 133 15.29 -8.40 -17.71
C PHE A 133 15.29 -8.80 -16.24
N PHE A 134 15.35 -10.10 -15.99
CA PHE A 134 15.41 -10.62 -14.62
C PHE A 134 16.83 -10.47 -14.07
N ASN A 135 17.02 -9.55 -13.12
CA ASN A 135 18.30 -9.32 -12.47
C ASN A 135 18.45 -10.25 -11.26
N THR A 136 19.60 -10.92 -11.17
CA THR A 136 19.90 -11.92 -10.13
C THR A 136 20.84 -11.42 -9.04
N LEU A 137 21.32 -10.18 -9.10
CA LEU A 137 22.35 -9.67 -8.19
C LEU A 137 21.82 -8.58 -7.24
N TYR A 138 21.31 -7.47 -7.78
CA TYR A 138 20.78 -6.34 -7.01
C TYR A 138 19.91 -5.45 -7.91
N ASP A 139 19.14 -4.53 -7.32
CA ASP A 139 18.50 -3.44 -8.06
C ASP A 139 19.57 -2.58 -8.78
N PRO A 140 19.57 -2.50 -10.12
CA PRO A 140 20.61 -1.79 -10.87
C PRO A 140 20.59 -0.27 -10.67
N TYR A 141 19.53 0.30 -10.09
CA TYR A 141 19.40 1.72 -9.83
C TYR A 141 19.81 2.14 -8.42
N CYS A 142 20.17 1.19 -7.55
CA CYS A 142 20.62 1.52 -6.21
C CYS A 142 22.03 2.16 -6.23
N LYS A 143 22.37 2.92 -5.20
CA LYS A 143 23.65 3.65 -5.16
C LYS A 143 24.82 2.66 -5.15
N GLY A 144 25.70 2.77 -6.15
CA GLY A 144 26.88 1.91 -6.28
C GLY A 144 26.64 0.63 -7.08
N ALA A 145 25.41 0.38 -7.53
CA ALA A 145 25.10 -0.68 -8.46
C ALA A 145 25.59 -0.37 -9.88
N ASN A 146 25.77 -1.43 -10.67
CA ASN A 146 26.04 -1.37 -12.10
C ASN A 146 25.12 -2.35 -12.84
N PHE A 147 24.82 -2.07 -14.11
CA PHE A 147 24.11 -3.05 -14.93
C PHE A 147 24.94 -4.33 -15.09
N VAL A 148 24.31 -5.48 -14.81
CA VAL A 148 24.93 -6.79 -14.93
C VAL A 148 25.23 -7.15 -16.39
N ARG A 149 26.10 -8.16 -16.59
CA ARG A 149 26.42 -8.68 -17.92
C ARG A 149 25.17 -9.11 -18.68
N GLY A 150 25.16 -8.89 -20.00
CA GLY A 150 24.04 -9.27 -20.86
C GLY A 150 22.83 -8.33 -20.81
N TYR A 151 22.82 -7.32 -19.93
CA TYR A 151 21.74 -6.33 -19.88
C TYR A 151 21.82 -5.39 -21.10
N PRO A 152 20.84 -5.42 -22.03
CA PRO A 152 20.88 -4.61 -23.24
C PRO A 152 20.92 -3.12 -22.94
N PHE A 153 21.83 -2.38 -23.59
CA PHE A 153 21.99 -0.93 -23.36
C PHE A 153 20.70 -0.15 -23.61
N SER A 154 19.92 -0.55 -24.63
CA SER A 154 18.63 0.05 -24.97
C SER A 154 17.55 -0.08 -23.89
N LEU A 155 17.73 -0.96 -22.90
CA LEU A 155 16.77 -1.20 -21.83
C LEU A 155 17.20 -0.60 -20.48
N ARG A 156 18.36 0.08 -20.42
CA ARG A 156 18.96 0.55 -19.15
C ARG A 156 18.25 1.78 -18.57
N GLU A 157 17.52 2.52 -19.40
CA GLU A 157 16.66 3.61 -18.92
C GLU A 157 15.48 3.07 -18.07
N GLY A 158 15.14 1.79 -18.23
CA GLY A 158 14.07 1.13 -17.48
C GLY A 158 12.68 1.61 -17.91
N VAL A 159 11.68 1.24 -17.11
CA VAL A 159 10.31 1.73 -17.26
C VAL A 159 9.83 2.39 -15.98
N LYS A 160 8.82 3.24 -16.09
CA LYS A 160 8.21 3.88 -14.93
C LYS A 160 7.56 2.83 -14.02
N CYS A 161 7.97 2.79 -12.76
CA CYS A 161 7.29 2.02 -11.71
C CYS A 161 5.96 2.70 -11.35
N VAL A 162 4.86 1.93 -11.35
CA VAL A 162 3.52 2.42 -11.00
C VAL A 162 2.98 1.84 -9.70
N LEU A 163 3.60 0.76 -9.21
CA LEU A 163 3.16 -0.02 -8.07
C LEU A 163 4.36 -0.47 -7.24
N SER A 164 4.29 -0.29 -5.92
CA SER A 164 5.21 -0.92 -4.98
C SER A 164 4.39 -1.63 -3.90
N CYS A 165 4.78 -2.87 -3.58
CA CYS A 165 4.15 -3.70 -2.55
C CYS A 165 5.22 -4.35 -1.66
N GLY A 166 4.86 -4.71 -0.43
CA GLY A 166 5.75 -5.33 0.56
C GLY A 166 5.99 -4.43 1.78
N LEU A 167 7.09 -4.65 2.49
CA LEU A 167 7.57 -3.80 3.61
C LEU A 167 6.76 -3.85 4.91
N TRP A 168 6.06 -4.95 5.17
CA TRP A 168 5.47 -5.27 6.47
C TRP A 168 5.98 -6.61 7.01
N LEU A 169 5.77 -6.83 8.31
CA LEU A 169 5.97 -8.10 9.00
C LEU A 169 4.68 -8.53 9.70
N ASN A 170 4.73 -9.67 10.38
CA ASN A 170 3.62 -10.36 11.04
C ASN A 170 2.86 -11.28 10.09
N LEU A 171 1.68 -10.92 9.57
CA LEU A 171 0.94 -11.85 8.71
C LEU A 171 1.60 -12.04 7.36
N ALA A 172 1.76 -13.31 6.96
CA ALA A 172 2.18 -13.66 5.62
C ALA A 172 1.00 -13.51 4.66
N ASP A 173 1.28 -13.09 3.42
CA ASP A 173 0.27 -12.94 2.36
C ASP A 173 -0.13 -14.30 1.77
N TYR A 174 -0.66 -15.17 2.61
CA TYR A 174 -1.22 -16.45 2.18
C TYR A 174 -2.64 -16.26 1.65
N ASP A 175 -3.06 -17.14 0.76
CA ASP A 175 -4.48 -17.28 0.45
C ASP A 175 -5.27 -17.61 1.74
N ALA A 176 -6.53 -17.19 1.80
CA ALA A 176 -7.35 -17.33 3.01
C ALA A 176 -7.42 -18.78 3.53
N PRO A 177 -7.61 -19.83 2.70
CA PRO A 177 -7.51 -21.22 3.15
C PRO A 177 -6.17 -21.57 3.80
N THR A 178 -5.05 -21.21 3.17
CA THR A 178 -3.71 -21.48 3.72
C THR A 178 -3.50 -20.74 5.04
N GLN A 179 -3.95 -19.48 5.13
CA GLN A 179 -3.87 -18.69 6.37
C GLN A 179 -4.69 -19.33 7.50
N ALA A 180 -5.89 -19.82 7.20
CA ALA A 180 -6.74 -20.52 8.17
C ALA A 180 -6.12 -21.83 8.67
N LEU A 181 -5.37 -22.56 7.82
CA LEU A 181 -4.65 -23.77 8.19
C LEU A 181 -3.33 -23.50 8.93
N LYS A 182 -2.81 -22.27 8.84
CA LYS A 182 -1.52 -21.87 9.43
C LYS A 182 -1.65 -20.57 10.24
N PRO A 183 -2.57 -20.49 11.21
CA PRO A 183 -2.93 -19.24 11.88
C PRO A 183 -1.81 -18.67 12.76
N GLU A 184 -0.79 -19.46 13.10
CA GLU A 184 0.37 -19.03 13.89
C GLU A 184 1.59 -18.66 13.03
N ARG A 185 1.56 -18.93 11.72
CA ARG A 185 2.69 -18.60 10.86
C ARG A 185 2.79 -17.09 10.68
N ARG A 186 4.00 -16.58 10.87
CA ARG A 186 4.32 -15.16 10.73
C ARG A 186 5.51 -14.96 9.81
N ASN A 187 5.47 -13.89 9.03
CA ASN A 187 6.64 -13.33 8.39
C ASN A 187 7.43 -12.52 9.44
N SER A 188 8.58 -13.04 9.83
CA SER A 188 9.45 -12.44 10.86
C SER A 188 10.74 -11.86 10.29
N ARG A 189 11.01 -12.05 9.00
CA ARG A 189 12.26 -11.63 8.36
C ARG A 189 11.98 -10.63 7.25
N TYR A 190 12.54 -9.45 7.40
CA TYR A 190 12.67 -8.51 6.29
C TYR A 190 13.70 -9.03 5.29
N VAL A 191 13.29 -9.08 4.01
CA VAL A 191 14.20 -9.37 2.90
C VAL A 191 14.51 -8.04 2.22
N ASP A 192 15.74 -7.57 2.37
CA ASP A 192 16.22 -6.34 1.74
C ASP A 192 16.55 -6.60 0.26
N ALA A 193 15.50 -6.81 -0.53
CA ALA A 193 15.61 -7.00 -1.97
C ALA A 193 14.43 -6.29 -2.68
N VAL A 194 14.76 -5.42 -3.62
CA VAL A 194 13.79 -4.85 -4.56
C VAL A 194 13.81 -5.69 -5.82
N LEU A 195 12.69 -6.33 -6.13
CA LEU A 195 12.50 -7.14 -7.32
C LEU A 195 11.45 -6.47 -8.22
N THR A 196 11.71 -6.49 -9.53
CA THR A 196 10.71 -6.09 -10.52
C THR A 196 9.98 -7.33 -11.01
N VAL A 197 8.65 -7.27 -11.08
CA VAL A 197 7.83 -8.32 -11.71
C VAL A 197 8.14 -8.35 -13.21
N PRO A 198 8.52 -9.50 -13.78
CA PRO A 198 8.77 -9.59 -15.21
C PRO A 198 7.52 -9.23 -16.03
N LYS A 199 7.73 -8.62 -17.20
CA LYS A 199 6.63 -8.31 -18.12
C LYS A 199 5.91 -9.61 -18.50
N GLN A 200 4.58 -9.55 -18.56
CA GLN A 200 3.69 -10.69 -18.85
C GLN A 200 3.76 -11.82 -17.81
N ALA A 201 4.28 -11.56 -16.61
CA ALA A 201 4.17 -12.47 -15.47
C ALA A 201 2.99 -12.09 -14.57
N LEU A 202 2.40 -13.10 -13.93
CA LEU A 202 1.44 -12.90 -12.85
C LEU A 202 2.19 -12.81 -11.52
N MET A 203 1.73 -11.94 -10.63
CA MET A 203 2.21 -11.83 -9.26
C MET A 203 1.00 -11.83 -8.31
N PRO A 204 1.04 -12.58 -7.19
CA PRO A 204 0.07 -12.37 -6.12
C PRO A 204 0.26 -10.95 -5.54
N LEU A 205 -0.82 -10.19 -5.47
CA LEU A 205 -0.80 -8.83 -4.94
C LEU A 205 -1.75 -8.74 -3.75
N SER A 206 -1.19 -8.54 -2.56
CA SER A 206 -1.94 -8.17 -1.36
C SER A 206 -2.56 -6.79 -1.52
N GLY A 207 -3.79 -6.59 -1.03
CA GLY A 207 -4.38 -5.25 -0.87
C GLY A 207 -3.65 -4.35 0.13
N THR A 208 -2.69 -4.93 0.84
CA THR A 208 -1.91 -4.37 1.95
C THR A 208 -0.55 -3.89 1.47
N CYS A 209 -0.13 -2.73 1.99
CA CYS A 209 1.10 -2.02 1.65
C CYS A 209 1.29 -1.81 0.15
N ILE A 210 0.21 -1.49 -0.55
CA ILE A 210 0.27 -1.04 -1.94
C ILE A 210 0.44 0.47 -1.96
N VAL A 211 1.35 0.95 -2.82
CA VAL A 211 1.39 2.36 -3.23
C VAL A 211 1.21 2.49 -4.75
N PRO A 212 0.03 2.90 -5.23
CA PRO A 212 -0.15 3.26 -6.62
C PRO A 212 0.36 4.70 -6.84
N ARG A 213 1.08 4.94 -7.93
CA ARG A 213 1.38 6.32 -8.34
C ARG A 213 0.16 6.88 -9.06
N ALA A 214 -0.51 7.88 -8.46
CA ALA A 214 -1.64 8.55 -9.09
C ALA A 214 -1.19 9.27 -10.38
N GLN A 215 -1.37 8.63 -11.54
CA GLN A 215 -1.41 9.27 -12.86
C GLN A 215 -2.45 8.58 -13.74
N VAL A 216 -3.73 8.69 -13.36
CA VAL A 216 -4.87 8.58 -14.30
C VAL A 216 -5.93 9.57 -13.81
N GLY A 217 -6.34 10.48 -14.69
CA GLY A 217 -7.10 11.69 -14.33
C GLY A 217 -8.43 11.42 -13.64
N ARG A 218 -8.60 11.95 -12.42
CA ARG A 218 -9.94 12.19 -11.85
C ARG A 218 -10.47 13.49 -12.45
N ARG A 219 -11.38 13.39 -13.43
CA ARG A 219 -12.23 14.53 -13.81
C ARG A 219 -13.06 14.92 -12.58
N ARG A 220 -13.25 16.23 -12.38
CA ARG A 220 -14.20 16.75 -11.40
C ARG A 220 -15.59 16.18 -11.70
N LYS A 221 -16.39 15.96 -10.66
CA LYS A 221 -17.77 15.47 -10.73
C LYS A 221 -18.66 16.28 -11.69
N ASP A 222 -18.24 17.50 -12.03
CA ASP A 222 -18.99 18.44 -12.87
C ASP A 222 -18.93 18.10 -14.38
N GLU A 223 -18.13 17.12 -14.81
CA GLU A 223 -17.93 16.79 -16.23
C GLU A 223 -18.38 15.37 -16.65
N VAL A 224 -18.94 14.56 -15.75
CA VAL A 224 -19.31 13.17 -16.08
C VAL A 224 -20.80 13.08 -16.40
N GLY A 225 -21.09 13.27 -17.69
CA GLY A 225 -22.34 12.79 -18.29
C GLY A 225 -22.50 11.29 -18.08
N ASN A 226 -23.74 10.89 -17.83
CA ASN A 226 -24.23 9.55 -17.49
C ASN A 226 -23.70 8.44 -18.44
N ASN A 227 -22.54 7.86 -18.13
CA ASN A 227 -22.11 6.58 -18.66
C ASN A 227 -21.21 5.90 -17.63
N GLY A 228 -21.57 4.67 -17.25
CA GLY A 228 -20.87 3.86 -16.26
C GLY A 228 -19.38 3.72 -16.58
N GLY A 229 -18.55 4.33 -15.75
CA GLY A 229 -17.11 4.19 -15.81
C GLY A 229 -16.66 2.92 -15.11
N HIS A 230 -16.19 1.93 -15.86
CA HIS A 230 -15.41 0.83 -15.33
C HIS A 230 -14.01 1.35 -14.96
N MET A 231 -13.60 1.12 -13.72
CA MET A 231 -12.26 1.46 -13.22
C MET A 231 -11.32 0.32 -13.61
N VAL A 232 -10.48 0.53 -14.63
CA VAL A 232 -9.45 -0.42 -15.06
C VAL A 232 -8.12 0.04 -14.46
N TRP A 233 -7.50 -0.81 -13.65
CA TRP A 233 -6.13 -0.61 -13.16
C TRP A 233 -5.19 -1.39 -14.07
N ASP A 234 -4.57 -0.71 -15.04
CA ASP A 234 -3.48 -1.29 -15.81
C ASP A 234 -2.20 -1.26 -14.97
N VAL A 235 -1.79 -2.43 -14.48
CA VAL A 235 -0.46 -2.65 -13.89
C VAL A 235 0.54 -2.72 -15.05
N CYS A 236 1.35 -1.67 -15.21
CA CYS A 236 2.55 -1.72 -16.06
C CYS A 236 3.70 -2.38 -15.32
#